data_AF-A0A7S1E533-F1
#
_entry.id   AF-A0A7S1E533-F1
#
_cell.length_a   1.000
_cell.length_b   1.000
_cell.length_c   1.000
_cell.angle_alpha   90.00
_cell.angle_beta   90.00
_cell.angle_gamma   90.00
#
_symmetry.space_group_name_H-M   'P 1'
#
loop_
_entity.id
_entity.type
_entity.pdbx_description
1 polymer ?
#
loop_
_entity_poly.entity_id
_entity_poly.type
_entity_poly.pdbx_seq_one_letter_code
_entity_poly.pdbx_strand_id
1 'polypeptide(L)'
;VDESVLQGFVDEHLGILFEEDRHVGELFQLWAVTFGGPQPPRKDDCWKRLGFQGLDPATDIRGVGMLSIRLMTRLAKQHPSLHARLVARSGANYSLPGGGGGRPAGAAPARRG
;
A
#
# COMPACT_ATOMS: atom_id res chain seq x y z
N VAL A 1 -21.09 6.10 -0.68
CA VAL A 1 -21.12 4.64 -0.94
C VAL A 1 -22.27 4.11 -0.11
N ASP A 2 -23.16 3.32 -0.71
CA ASP A 2 -24.27 2.70 0.03
C ASP A 2 -23.72 1.69 1.04
N GLU A 3 -24.26 1.71 2.27
CA GLU A 3 -23.80 0.83 3.36
C GLU A 3 -24.04 -0.65 3.01
N SER A 4 -25.11 -0.97 2.29
CA SER A 4 -25.39 -2.34 1.82
C SER A 4 -24.31 -2.86 0.86
N VAL A 5 -23.75 -1.98 0.02
CA VAL A 5 -22.66 -2.34 -0.91
C VAL A 5 -21.37 -2.61 -0.15
N LEU A 6 -21.10 -1.84 0.91
CA LEU A 6 -19.94 -2.08 1.78
C LEU A 6 -20.11 -3.36 2.59
N GLN A 7 -21.31 -3.62 3.11
CA GLN A 7 -21.61 -4.83 3.84
C GLN A 7 -21.39 -6.07 2.96
N GLY A 8 -21.94 -6.10 1.75
CA GLY A 8 -21.74 -7.22 0.82
C GLY A 8 -20.25 -7.43 0.47
N PHE A 9 -19.50 -6.35 0.31
CA PHE A 9 -18.05 -6.43 0.07
C PHE A 9 -17.29 -7.01 1.27
N VAL A 10 -17.64 -6.59 2.49
CA VAL A 10 -17.04 -7.14 3.72
C VAL A 10 -17.37 -8.61 3.83
N ASP A 11 -18.63 -9.01 3.68
CA ASP A 11 -19.08 -10.39 3.83
C ASP A 11 -18.41 -11.33 2.82
N GLU A 12 -18.21 -10.89 1.57
CA GLU A 12 -17.54 -11.67 0.53
C GLU A 12 -16.03 -11.86 0.82
N HIS A 13 -15.41 -10.97 1.58
CA HIS A 13 -13.95 -10.86 1.66
C HIS A 13 -13.36 -11.11 3.07
N LEU A 14 -14.19 -11.01 4.11
CA LEU A 14 -13.80 -11.23 5.49
C LEU A 14 -13.47 -12.71 5.70
N GLY A 15 -12.43 -12.97 6.50
CA GLY A 15 -11.98 -14.34 6.79
C GLY A 15 -11.15 -15.00 5.69
N ILE A 16 -10.97 -14.36 4.53
CA ILE A 16 -10.04 -14.84 3.50
C ILE A 16 -8.60 -14.56 3.96
N LEU A 17 -7.89 -15.64 4.29
CA LEU A 17 -6.47 -15.58 4.63
C LEU A 17 -5.62 -15.34 3.37
N PHE A 18 -4.49 -14.71 3.57
CA PHE A 18 -3.52 -14.54 2.50
C PHE A 18 -2.90 -15.88 2.11
N GLU A 19 -2.86 -16.15 0.81
CA GLU A 19 -2.24 -17.34 0.20
C GLU A 19 -1.34 -16.86 -0.94
N GLU A 20 -0.06 -17.23 -0.93
CA GLU A 20 0.93 -16.66 -1.85
C GLU A 20 0.57 -16.90 -3.31
N ASP A 21 0.22 -18.14 -3.67
CA ASP A 21 -0.09 -18.53 -5.04
C ASP A 21 -1.35 -17.85 -5.62
N ARG A 22 -2.24 -17.36 -4.77
CA ARG A 22 -3.52 -16.75 -5.19
C ARG A 22 -3.54 -15.24 -5.06
N HIS A 23 -2.91 -14.71 -4.02
CA HIS A 23 -3.18 -13.35 -3.55
C HIS A 23 -1.99 -12.40 -3.69
N VAL A 24 -0.78 -12.90 -3.99
CA VAL A 24 0.40 -12.03 -4.16
C VAL A 24 0.21 -11.01 -5.29
N GLY A 25 -0.55 -11.36 -6.33
CA GLY A 25 -0.88 -10.43 -7.42
C GLY A 25 -1.69 -9.21 -6.94
N GLU A 26 -2.59 -9.39 -5.99
CA GLU A 26 -3.38 -8.28 -5.42
C GLU A 26 -2.53 -7.34 -4.57
N LEU A 27 -1.56 -7.90 -3.84
CA LEU A 27 -0.57 -7.13 -3.10
C LEU A 27 0.32 -6.30 -4.03
N PHE A 28 0.77 -6.89 -5.14
CA PHE A 28 1.52 -6.16 -6.16
C PHE A 28 0.67 -5.11 -6.88
N GLN A 29 -0.61 -5.38 -7.10
CA GLN A 29 -1.54 -4.39 -7.63
C GLN A 29 -1.67 -3.19 -6.68
N LEU A 30 -1.78 -3.41 -5.37
CA LEU A 30 -1.81 -2.34 -4.37
C LEU A 30 -0.54 -1.46 -4.47
N TRP A 31 0.63 -2.08 -4.62
CA TRP A 31 1.87 -1.34 -4.83
C TRP A 31 1.81 -0.49 -6.11
N ALA A 32 1.41 -1.10 -7.23
CA ALA A 32 1.36 -0.44 -8.53
C ALA A 32 0.42 0.77 -8.53
N VAL A 33 -0.79 0.64 -7.97
CA VAL A 33 -1.75 1.76 -7.89
C VAL A 33 -1.29 2.85 -6.93
N THR A 34 -0.43 2.51 -5.96
CA THR A 34 0.09 3.47 -4.99
C THR A 34 1.29 4.22 -5.56
N PHE A 35 2.36 3.55 -5.95
CA PHE A 35 3.62 4.21 -6.27
C PHE A 35 3.93 4.34 -7.76
N GLY A 36 3.23 3.60 -8.64
CA GLY A 36 3.52 3.61 -10.08
C GLY A 36 4.97 3.25 -10.39
N GLY A 37 5.34 1.98 -10.25
CA GLY A 37 6.70 1.50 -10.50
C GLY A 37 6.85 -0.01 -10.28
N PRO A 38 8.06 -0.57 -10.45
CA PRO A 38 8.30 -1.99 -10.22
C PRO A 38 7.97 -2.35 -8.76
N GLN A 39 7.23 -3.43 -8.57
CA GLN A 39 6.96 -3.96 -7.24
C GLN A 39 8.25 -4.51 -6.60
N PRO A 40 8.43 -4.32 -5.29
CA PRO A 40 9.51 -4.98 -4.56
C PRO A 40 9.22 -6.49 -4.45
N PRO A 41 10.23 -7.29 -4.10
CA PRO A 41 10.02 -8.66 -3.66
C PRO A 41 8.99 -8.73 -2.54
N ARG A 42 8.28 -9.87 -2.43
CA ARG A 42 7.27 -10.09 -1.38
C ARG A 42 7.77 -9.77 0.03
N LYS A 43 9.01 -10.18 0.35
CA LYS A 43 9.64 -9.97 1.65
C LYS A 43 10.69 -8.87 1.50
N ASP A 44 10.32 -7.63 1.80
CA ASP A 44 11.19 -6.46 1.59
C ASP A 44 10.79 -5.30 2.51
N ASP A 45 11.75 -4.50 2.95
CA ASP A 45 11.49 -3.30 3.77
C ASP A 45 10.70 -2.23 3.02
N CYS A 46 10.68 -2.26 1.68
CA CYS A 46 9.90 -1.34 0.86
C CYS A 46 8.41 -1.33 1.23
N TRP A 47 7.86 -2.45 1.71
CA TRP A 47 6.47 -2.54 2.15
C TRP A 47 6.14 -1.62 3.32
N LYS A 48 7.12 -1.22 4.14
CA LYS A 48 6.94 -0.22 5.20
C LYS A 48 6.51 1.14 4.65
N ARG A 49 6.80 1.44 3.38
CA ARG A 49 6.27 2.63 2.69
C ARG A 49 4.77 2.56 2.43
N LEU A 50 4.13 1.39 2.51
CA LEU A 50 2.67 1.27 2.51
C LEU A 50 2.09 1.28 3.93
N GLY A 51 2.93 1.32 4.96
CA GLY A 51 2.52 1.23 6.37
C GLY A 51 2.50 -0.20 6.93
N PHE A 52 3.05 -1.19 6.21
CA PHE A 52 3.30 -2.52 6.78
C PHE A 52 4.38 -2.44 7.88
N GLN A 53 4.26 -3.26 8.92
CA GLN A 53 5.16 -3.24 10.07
C GLN A 53 6.37 -4.16 9.87
N GLY A 54 6.15 -5.29 9.20
CA GLY A 54 7.17 -6.29 8.92
C GLY A 54 7.84 -6.14 7.55
N LEU A 55 8.74 -7.09 7.27
CA LEU A 55 9.27 -7.33 5.93
C LEU A 55 8.24 -8.02 5.03
N ASP A 56 7.32 -8.78 5.63
CA ASP A 56 6.34 -9.60 4.93
C ASP A 56 4.92 -9.09 5.21
N PRO A 57 4.27 -8.43 4.24
CA PRO A 57 2.89 -7.95 4.35
C PRO A 57 1.89 -9.02 4.76
N ALA A 58 2.11 -10.29 4.38
CA ALA A 58 1.20 -11.37 4.72
C ALA A 58 1.15 -11.61 6.23
N THR A 59 2.24 -11.33 6.94
CA THR A 59 2.31 -11.47 8.40
C THR A 59 1.65 -10.31 9.13
N ASP A 60 1.40 -9.19 8.47
CA ASP A 60 0.77 -8.00 9.06
C ASP A 60 -0.76 -8.02 8.90
N ILE A 61 -1.27 -8.70 7.87
CA ILE A 61 -2.71 -8.74 7.55
C ILE A 61 -3.50 -9.87 8.23
N ARG A 62 -2.98 -10.52 9.27
CA ARG A 62 -3.55 -11.77 9.82
C ARG A 62 -5.02 -11.68 10.27
N GLY A 63 -5.44 -10.56 10.85
CA GLY A 63 -6.80 -10.41 11.39
C GLY A 63 -7.85 -10.06 10.34
N VAL A 64 -7.56 -9.08 9.49
CA VAL A 64 -8.50 -8.60 8.46
C VAL A 64 -8.35 -9.38 7.15
N GLY A 65 -7.19 -10.00 6.92
CA GLY A 65 -6.91 -10.81 5.74
C GLY A 65 -6.91 -9.99 4.45
N MET A 66 -7.34 -10.62 3.37
CA MET A 66 -7.41 -10.02 2.03
C MET A 66 -8.36 -8.83 1.92
N LEU A 67 -9.34 -8.73 2.82
CA LEU A 67 -10.22 -7.56 2.90
C LEU A 67 -9.42 -6.26 3.05
N SER A 68 -8.34 -6.26 3.84
CA SER A 68 -7.50 -5.06 4.05
C SER A 68 -6.83 -4.60 2.75
N ILE A 69 -6.20 -5.52 2.01
CA ILE A 69 -5.53 -5.23 0.74
C ILE A 69 -6.51 -4.70 -0.30
N ARG A 70 -7.69 -5.32 -0.40
CA ARG A 70 -8.70 -4.94 -1.39
C ARG A 70 -9.37 -3.61 -1.03
N LEU A 71 -9.64 -3.33 0.25
CA LEU A 71 -10.10 -2.01 0.71
C LEU A 71 -9.07 -0.91 0.40
N MET A 72 -7.79 -1.14 0.72
CA MET A 72 -6.73 -0.17 0.42
C MET A 72 -6.63 0.08 -1.08
N THR A 73 -6.68 -0.99 -1.89
CA THR A 73 -6.64 -0.88 -3.35
C THR A 73 -7.84 -0.10 -3.90
N ARG A 74 -9.04 -0.35 -3.36
CA ARG A 74 -10.26 0.37 -3.75
C ARG A 74 -10.18 1.84 -3.35
N LEU A 75 -9.66 2.15 -2.16
CA LEU A 75 -9.40 3.51 -1.71
C LEU A 75 -8.40 4.23 -2.61
N ALA A 76 -7.31 3.58 -3.00
CA ALA A 76 -6.31 4.13 -3.91
C ALA A 76 -6.90 4.47 -5.28
N LYS A 77 -7.76 3.59 -5.83
CA LYS A 77 -8.40 3.80 -7.14
C LYS A 77 -9.53 4.84 -7.11
N GLN A 78 -10.39 4.82 -6.08
CA GLN A 78 -11.59 5.66 -6.03
C GLN A 78 -11.33 7.02 -5.40
N HIS A 79 -10.40 7.11 -4.44
CA HIS A 79 -10.09 8.34 -3.73
C HIS A 79 -8.56 8.55 -3.61
N PRO A 80 -7.84 8.76 -4.73
CA PRO A 80 -6.37 8.87 -4.74
C PRO A 80 -5.83 9.91 -3.76
N SER A 81 -6.48 11.07 -3.64
CA SER A 81 -6.06 12.15 -2.73
C SER A 81 -6.21 11.76 -1.26
N LEU A 82 -7.24 10.99 -0.89
CA LEU A 82 -7.43 10.50 0.47
C LEU A 82 -6.42 9.39 0.79
N HIS A 83 -6.22 8.47 -0.16
CA HIS A 83 -5.22 7.42 -0.07
C HIS A 83 -3.81 7.98 0.12
N ALA A 84 -3.42 8.98 -0.68
CA ALA A 84 -2.13 9.63 -0.58
C ALA A 84 -1.89 10.29 0.78
N ARG A 85 -2.93 10.95 1.35
CA ARG A 85 -2.84 11.51 2.71
C ARG A 85 -2.67 10.43 3.77
N LEU A 86 -3.35 9.29 3.61
CA LEU A 86 -3.22 8.16 4.52
C LEU A 86 -1.79 7.62 4.51
N VAL A 87 -1.25 7.36 3.31
CA VAL A 87 0.12 6.87 3.13
C VAL A 87 1.16 7.88 3.64
N ALA A 88 0.97 9.18 3.40
CA ALA A 88 1.87 10.21 3.93
C ALA A 88 1.86 10.27 5.47
N ARG A 89 0.70 10.05 6.11
CA ARG A 89 0.56 10.07 7.58
C ARG A 89 1.10 8.81 8.26
N SER A 90 1.16 7.68 7.57
CA SER A 90 1.73 6.44 8.11
C SER A 90 3.27 6.44 8.13
N GLY A 91 3.92 7.55 7.76
CA GLY A 91 5.38 7.71 7.78
C GLY A 91 6.06 7.33 6.48
N ALA A 92 5.30 7.01 5.43
CA ALA A 92 5.87 6.83 4.12
C ALA A 92 6.21 8.19 3.51
N ASN A 93 7.45 8.37 3.06
CA ASN A 93 7.84 9.47 2.17
C ASN A 93 7.16 9.27 0.80
N TYR A 94 5.85 9.48 0.74
CA TYR A 94 5.04 9.43 -0.46
C TYR A 94 4.94 10.83 -1.04
N SER A 95 5.56 11.04 -2.20
CA SER A 95 5.32 12.22 -3.01
C SER A 95 4.12 11.95 -3.91
N LEU A 96 3.11 12.83 -3.85
CA LEU A 96 1.94 12.75 -4.71
C LEU A 96 2.37 12.67 -6.19
N PRO A 97 1.82 11.73 -6.99
CA PRO A 97 1.99 11.78 -8.42
C PRO A 97 1.30 13.05 -8.94
N GLY A 98 2.10 14.02 -9.40
CA GLY A 98 1.65 15.32 -9.91
C GLY A 98 1.96 16.54 -9.01
N GLY A 99 2.50 16.35 -7.81
CA GLY A 99 3.01 17.45 -6.99
C GLY A 99 4.47 17.74 -7.31
N GLY A 100 4.75 18.78 -8.10
CA GLY A 100 6.11 19.25 -8.36
C GLY A 100 6.84 19.55 -7.05
N GLY A 101 7.77 18.67 -6.67
CA GLY A 101 8.49 18.75 -5.41
C GLY A 101 9.50 17.63 -5.26
N GLY A 102 10.27 17.36 -6.32
CA GLY A 102 11.34 16.39 -6.29
C GLY A 102 12.48 16.84 -5.37
N ARG A 103 12.72 16.08 -4.31
CA ARG A 103 14.08 15.76 -3.87
C ARG A 103 14.16 14.27 -3.58
N PRO A 104 14.95 13.49 -4.33
CA PRO A 104 15.23 12.11 -3.95
C PRO A 104 16.06 12.09 -2.67
N ALA A 105 15.68 11.23 -1.72
CA ALA A 105 16.51 10.83 -0.61
C ALA A 105 17.73 10.07 -1.18
N GLY A 106 18.93 10.64 -1.05
CA GLY A 106 20.15 9.94 -1.48
C GLY A 106 21.40 10.77 -1.80
N ALA A 107 21.40 12.11 -1.70
CA ALA A 107 22.62 12.88 -1.91
C ALA A 107 23.41 12.99 -0.59
N ALA A 108 24.48 12.20 -0.45
CA ALA A 108 25.48 12.34 0.60
C ALA A 108 26.08 13.77 0.59
N PRO A 109 26.39 14.37 1.75
CA PRO A 109 27.01 15.68 1.78
C PRO A 109 28.45 15.57 1.23
N ALA A 110 28.70 16.24 0.10
CA ALA A 110 30.05 16.47 -0.38
C ALA A 110 30.82 17.26 0.67
N ARG A 111 31.90 16.66 1.18
CA ARG A 111 32.89 17.35 2.03
C ARG A 111 33.43 18.54 1.26
N ARG A 112 33.28 19.73 1.83
CA ARG A 112 34.00 20.93 1.38
C ARG A 112 35.28 21.01 2.21
N GLY A 113 36.41 21.18 1.52
CA GLY A 113 37.73 21.39 2.11
C GLY A 113 37.87 22.73 2.81
#